data_AF-A0A1N7A477-F1
#
_entry.id   AF-A0A1N7A477-F1
#
_cell.length_a   1.000
_cell.length_b   1.000
_cell.length_c   1.000
_cell.angle_alpha   90.00
_cell.angle_beta   90.00
_cell.angle_gamma   90.00
#
_symmetry.space_group_name_H-M   'P 1'
#
loop_
_entity.id
_entity.type
_entity.pdbx_description
1 polymer ?
#
loop_
_entity_poly.entity_id
_entity_poly.type
_entity_poly.pdbx_seq_one_letter_code
_entity_poly.pdbx_strand_id
1 'polypeptide(L)'
;MLKSATQKRHLIMLSMLCLVPVGTLAAMSTQGRTDAAGPCEIRATKQAGMVTLDALVHADRTAGGTYSFRIEKSGGGGSSTVSQGGAFETGAGQSAPLASVSVDAKGSAYSAVLEGELAGKTFRCTAKSGV
;
A
#
# COMPACT_ATOMS: atom_id res chain seq x y z
N MET A 1 58.25 -4.43 -9.52
CA MET A 1 58.73 -4.14 -10.88
C MET A 1 57.62 -3.42 -11.64
N LEU A 2 57.72 -2.10 -11.75
CA LEU A 2 56.77 -1.20 -12.42
C LEU A 2 57.05 -1.24 -13.93
N LYS A 3 56.02 -1.45 -14.77
CA LYS A 3 56.12 -1.22 -16.22
C LYS A 3 55.15 -0.10 -16.60
N SER A 4 55.71 1.08 -16.84
CA SER A 4 55.07 2.24 -17.46
C SER A 4 55.69 2.44 -18.83
N ALA A 5 54.86 2.53 -19.88
CA ALA A 5 55.15 3.04 -21.23
C ALA A 5 53.91 2.77 -22.10
N THR A 6 53.35 3.66 -22.92
CA THR A 6 53.63 5.04 -23.30
C THR A 6 52.37 5.54 -24.00
N GLN A 7 51.90 6.74 -23.66
CA GLN A 7 50.84 7.44 -24.37
C GLN A 7 51.25 7.72 -25.82
N LYS A 8 50.40 7.36 -26.80
CA LYS A 8 50.43 7.97 -28.14
C LYS A 8 49.14 8.76 -28.32
N ARG A 9 49.29 10.09 -28.34
CA ARG A 9 48.29 11.08 -28.72
C ARG A 9 48.15 11.11 -30.25
N HIS A 10 47.08 11.75 -30.73
CA HIS A 10 46.66 11.95 -32.13
C HIS A 10 45.83 10.76 -32.66
N LEU A 11 44.60 10.91 -33.19
CA LEU A 11 43.97 12.05 -33.85
C LEU A 11 42.43 11.88 -33.79
N ILE A 12 41.70 12.98 -33.64
CA ILE A 12 40.25 13.10 -33.75
C ILE A 12 39.82 12.82 -35.20
N MET A 13 38.87 11.89 -35.45
CA MET A 13 37.78 12.08 -36.44
C MET A 13 36.77 10.92 -36.53
N LEU A 14 35.49 11.31 -36.62
CA LEU A 14 34.29 10.64 -37.16
C LEU A 14 33.61 9.41 -36.47
N SER A 15 32.53 9.74 -35.74
CA SER A 15 31.13 9.34 -36.00
C SER A 15 30.79 7.95 -36.61
N MET A 16 30.15 7.10 -35.80
CA MET A 16 29.13 6.10 -36.23
C MET A 16 28.34 5.65 -34.97
N LEU A 17 27.10 6.09 -34.80
CA LEU A 17 25.86 5.41 -35.20
C LEU A 17 25.38 4.36 -34.18
N CYS A 18 24.32 4.75 -33.46
CA CYS A 18 23.29 3.93 -32.79
C CYS A 18 23.69 2.64 -32.08
N LEU A 19 23.66 2.68 -30.75
CA LEU A 19 23.22 1.54 -29.96
C LEU A 19 22.13 2.02 -29.00
N VAL A 20 20.88 1.79 -29.39
CA VAL A 20 19.70 2.03 -28.53
C VAL A 20 19.81 1.04 -27.37
N PRO A 21 19.94 1.49 -26.11
CA PRO A 21 19.86 0.56 -24.99
C PRO A 21 18.44 -0.02 -24.97
N VAL A 22 18.38 -1.34 -25.05
CA VAL A 22 17.18 -2.17 -24.86
C VAL A 22 16.48 -1.71 -23.60
N GLY A 23 15.24 -1.22 -23.75
CA GLY A 23 14.44 -0.73 -22.65
C GLY A 23 14.21 -1.83 -21.63
N THR A 24 14.77 -1.66 -20.44
CA THR A 24 14.42 -2.46 -19.27
C THR A 24 12.97 -2.15 -18.91
N LEU A 25 12.07 -3.11 -19.14
CA LEU A 25 10.73 -3.10 -18.55
C LEU A 25 10.89 -3.28 -17.04
N ALA A 26 10.96 -2.17 -16.31
CA ALA A 26 10.82 -2.20 -14.86
C ALA A 26 9.42 -2.72 -14.55
N ALA A 27 9.34 -3.94 -13.99
CA ALA A 27 8.12 -4.43 -13.39
C ALA A 27 7.72 -3.47 -12.27
N MET A 28 6.77 -2.59 -12.54
CA MET A 28 6.12 -1.77 -11.53
C MET A 28 5.34 -2.72 -10.63
N SER A 29 5.93 -3.11 -9.50
CA SER A 29 5.21 -3.78 -8.43
C SER A 29 4.08 -2.84 -7.99
N THR A 30 2.84 -3.17 -8.36
CA THR A 30 1.64 -2.49 -7.88
C THR A 30 1.46 -2.79 -6.40
N GLN A 31 2.29 -2.17 -5.57
CA GLN A 31 2.10 -2.13 -4.14
C GLN A 31 0.84 -1.29 -3.92
N GLY A 32 -0.21 -1.89 -3.35
CA GLY A 32 -1.51 -1.25 -3.18
C GLY A 32 -1.34 0.15 -2.62
N ARG A 33 -1.75 1.17 -3.38
CA ARG A 33 -1.71 2.56 -2.92
C ARG A 33 -2.68 2.68 -1.75
N THR A 34 -2.13 2.77 -0.55
CA THR A 34 -2.79 3.38 0.61
C THR A 34 -2.66 4.89 0.45
N ASP A 35 -3.68 5.54 -0.09
CA ASP A 35 -3.84 6.99 0.03
C ASP A 35 -4.13 7.29 1.51
N ALA A 36 -3.11 7.64 2.30
CA ALA A 36 -3.28 8.02 3.70
C ALA A 36 -2.48 9.29 4.02
N ALA A 37 -3.14 10.45 3.84
CA ALA A 37 -2.75 11.73 4.45
C ALA A 37 -3.75 12.13 5.56
N GLY A 38 -4.42 11.14 6.18
CA GLY A 38 -5.45 11.33 7.20
C GLY A 38 -5.21 10.44 8.43
N PRO A 39 -6.05 10.55 9.47
CA PRO A 39 -5.87 9.87 10.76
C PRO A 39 -6.23 8.38 10.71
N CYS A 40 -6.18 7.72 9.56
CA CYS A 40 -6.57 6.32 9.43
C CYS A 40 -5.53 5.50 8.67
N GLU A 41 -5.55 4.20 8.88
CA GLU A 41 -4.70 3.23 8.18
C GLU A 41 -5.49 1.93 7.99
N ILE A 42 -5.32 1.29 6.84
CA ILE A 42 -5.72 -0.11 6.64
C ILE A 42 -4.45 -0.90 6.44
N ARG A 43 -4.06 -1.67 7.45
CA ARG A 43 -2.87 -2.51 7.41
C ARG A 43 -3.23 -3.88 6.85
N ALA A 44 -2.53 -4.29 5.80
CA ALA A 44 -2.71 -5.60 5.18
C ALA A 44 -1.51 -6.51 5.49
N THR A 45 -1.75 -7.58 6.24
CA THR A 45 -0.73 -8.57 6.60
C THR A 45 -1.04 -9.90 5.94
N LYS A 46 -0.14 -10.40 5.10
CA LYS A 46 -0.30 -11.70 4.43
C LYS A 46 0.23 -12.82 5.32
N GLN A 47 -0.59 -13.84 5.58
CA GLN A 47 -0.19 -15.02 6.35
C GLN A 47 -0.95 -16.26 5.88
N ALA A 48 -0.22 -17.35 5.59
CA ALA A 48 -0.77 -18.67 5.29
C ALA A 48 -1.90 -18.69 4.22
N GLY A 49 -1.75 -17.93 3.13
CA GLY A 49 -2.76 -17.88 2.05
C GLY A 49 -3.96 -16.97 2.33
N MET A 50 -3.95 -16.27 3.46
CA MET A 50 -4.91 -15.26 3.86
C MET A 50 -4.26 -13.87 3.87
N VAL A 51 -5.08 -12.83 3.82
CA VAL A 51 -4.71 -11.45 4.16
C VAL A 51 -5.57 -11.01 5.33
N THR A 52 -4.93 -10.60 6.43
CA THR A 52 -5.58 -9.91 7.53
C THR A 52 -5.55 -8.42 7.27
N LEU A 53 -6.71 -7.78 7.34
CA LEU A 53 -6.93 -6.36 7.15
C LEU A 53 -7.31 -5.75 8.51
N ASP A 54 -6.36 -5.02 9.09
CA ASP A 54 -6.55 -4.28 10.34
C ASP A 54 -6.91 -2.82 10.02
N ALA A 55 -8.09 -2.39 10.46
CA ALA A 55 -8.53 -1.01 10.42
C ALA A 55 -8.03 -0.28 11.66
N LEU A 56 -7.25 0.78 11.46
CA LEU A 56 -6.59 1.56 12.49
C LEU A 56 -6.96 3.03 12.35
N VAL A 57 -7.08 3.71 13.49
CA VAL A 57 -7.15 5.17 13.55
C VAL A 57 -5.98 5.69 14.38
N HIS A 58 -5.42 6.82 14.00
CA HIS A 58 -4.31 7.50 14.64
C HIS A 58 -4.81 8.83 15.22
N ALA A 59 -4.62 9.04 16.52
CA ALA A 59 -5.05 10.26 17.19
C ALA A 59 -3.94 10.86 18.05
N ASP A 60 -3.69 12.16 17.90
CA ASP A 60 -2.69 12.89 18.69
C ASP A 60 -3.21 13.25 20.10
N ARG A 61 -4.52 13.15 20.31
CA ARG A 61 -5.23 13.52 21.53
C ARG A 61 -6.32 12.50 21.80
N THR A 62 -6.76 12.41 23.05
CA THR A 62 -7.95 11.64 23.40
C THR A 62 -9.16 12.17 22.66
N ALA A 63 -9.80 11.32 21.87
CA ALA A 63 -10.98 11.67 21.09
C ALA A 63 -11.86 10.44 20.86
N GLY A 64 -13.17 10.69 20.81
CA GLY A 64 -14.17 9.71 20.38
C GLY A 64 -14.57 9.91 18.93
N GLY A 65 -15.16 8.87 18.36
CA GLY A 65 -15.58 8.88 16.97
C GLY A 65 -16.49 7.72 16.60
N THR A 66 -16.85 7.67 15.32
CA THR A 66 -17.54 6.52 14.73
C THR A 66 -16.82 6.09 13.47
N TYR A 67 -16.92 4.81 13.12
CA TYR A 67 -16.31 4.28 11.92
C TYR A 67 -17.21 3.28 11.19
N SER A 68 -16.91 3.10 9.91
CA SER A 68 -17.43 2.08 9.01
C SER A 68 -16.25 1.49 8.25
N PHE A 69 -16.11 0.17 8.32
CA PHE A 69 -15.10 -0.60 7.62
C PHE A 69 -15.77 -1.63 6.72
N ARG A 70 -15.69 -1.40 5.41
CA ARG A 70 -16.27 -2.24 4.37
C ARG A 70 -15.17 -2.93 3.59
N ILE A 71 -15.30 -4.24 3.40
CA ILE A 71 -14.41 -5.04 2.56
C ILE A 71 -15.27 -5.77 1.53
N GLU A 72 -14.95 -5.58 0.27
CA GLU A 72 -15.48 -6.36 -0.84
C GLU A 72 -14.38 -7.28 -1.34
N LYS A 73 -14.71 -8.56 -1.52
CA LYS A 73 -13.80 -9.58 -2.04
C LYS A 73 -14.45 -10.24 -3.24
N SER A 74 -13.67 -10.51 -4.28
CA SER A 74 -14.10 -11.26 -5.46
C SER A 74 -13.01 -12.22 -5.90
N GLY A 75 -13.38 -13.38 -6.44
CA GLY A 75 -12.42 -14.37 -6.95
C GLY A 75 -13.10 -15.60 -7.53
N GLY A 76 -12.32 -16.64 -7.82
CA GLY A 76 -12.83 -17.88 -8.43
C GLY A 76 -13.93 -18.59 -7.61
N GLY A 77 -14.02 -18.34 -6.30
CA GLY A 77 -15.06 -18.87 -5.42
C GLY A 77 -16.29 -17.98 -5.25
N GLY A 78 -16.40 -16.86 -6.00
CA GLY A 78 -17.50 -15.90 -5.90
C GLY A 78 -17.10 -14.58 -5.24
N SER A 79 -18.10 -13.80 -4.84
CA SER A 79 -17.93 -12.51 -4.15
C SER A 79 -18.53 -12.53 -2.75
N SER A 80 -17.98 -11.70 -1.88
CA SER A 80 -18.46 -11.50 -0.52
C SER A 80 -18.23 -10.05 -0.08
N THR A 81 -19.12 -9.54 0.76
CA THR A 81 -18.98 -8.22 1.37
C THR A 81 -19.03 -8.35 2.89
N VAL A 82 -18.07 -7.74 3.57
CA VAL A 82 -18.04 -7.57 5.03
C VAL A 82 -18.23 -6.09 5.32
N SER A 83 -19.02 -5.76 6.33
CA SER A 83 -19.18 -4.39 6.82
C SER A 83 -19.29 -4.41 8.34
N GLN A 84 -18.37 -3.71 8.99
CA GLN A 84 -18.33 -3.53 10.44
C GLN A 84 -18.24 -2.05 10.77
N GLY A 85 -18.74 -1.66 11.93
CA GLY A 85 -18.71 -0.27 12.35
C GLY A 85 -19.16 -0.12 13.78
N GLY A 86 -18.92 1.05 14.34
CA GLY A 86 -19.29 1.36 15.72
C GLY A 86 -18.67 2.65 16.20
N ALA A 87 -18.96 2.97 17.47
CA ALA A 87 -18.26 4.01 18.19
C ALA A 87 -16.88 3.50 18.65
N PHE A 88 -15.93 4.41 18.77
CA PHE A 88 -14.61 4.11 19.32
C PHE A 88 -14.10 5.30 20.13
N GLU A 89 -13.13 5.04 21.00
CA GLU A 89 -12.37 6.04 21.72
C GLU A 89 -10.88 5.79 21.49
N THR A 90 -10.09 6.86 21.50
CA THR A 90 -8.64 6.83 21.28
C THR A 90 -7.94 7.46 22.47
N GLY A 91 -6.78 6.91 22.83
CA GLY A 91 -5.84 7.56 23.75
C GLY A 91 -4.94 8.55 23.00
N ALA A 92 -4.42 9.54 23.71
CA ALA A 92 -3.50 10.52 23.13
C ALA A 92 -2.20 9.86 22.62
N GLY A 93 -1.85 10.10 21.36
CA GLY A 93 -0.62 9.62 20.74
C GLY A 93 -0.63 8.11 20.45
N GLN A 94 -1.80 7.47 20.44
CA GLN A 94 -1.95 6.04 20.23
C GLN A 94 -2.75 5.74 18.96
N SER A 95 -2.36 4.65 18.30
CA SER A 95 -3.21 4.02 17.28
C SER A 95 -4.26 3.16 17.97
N ALA A 96 -5.53 3.34 17.63
CA ALA A 96 -6.61 2.49 18.11
C ALA A 96 -7.01 1.47 17.03
N PRO A 97 -6.99 0.16 17.33
CA PRO A 97 -7.56 -0.86 16.45
C PRO A 97 -9.09 -0.76 16.47
N LEU A 98 -9.69 -0.64 15.29
CA LEU A 98 -11.13 -0.54 15.11
C LEU A 98 -11.76 -1.89 14.75
N ALA A 99 -11.16 -2.59 13.78
CA ALA A 99 -11.61 -3.88 13.30
C ALA A 99 -10.44 -4.69 12.73
N SER A 100 -10.55 -6.02 12.77
CA SER A 100 -9.62 -6.94 12.11
C SER A 100 -10.42 -7.99 11.35
N VAL A 101 -10.15 -8.15 10.05
CA VAL A 101 -10.87 -9.09 9.18
C VAL A 101 -9.87 -9.86 8.34
N SER A 102 -10.00 -11.19 8.30
CA SER A 102 -9.18 -12.03 7.44
C SER A 102 -9.96 -12.47 6.20
N VAL A 103 -9.36 -12.31 5.03
CA VAL A 103 -9.89 -12.75 3.74
C VAL A 103 -8.90 -13.70 3.05
N ASP A 104 -9.38 -14.60 2.20
CA ASP A 104 -8.47 -15.38 1.36
C ASP A 104 -7.69 -14.47 0.41
N ALA A 105 -6.43 -14.83 0.16
CA ALA A 105 -5.52 -14.08 -0.72
C ALA A 105 -5.33 -14.75 -2.09
N LYS A 106 -5.68 -16.03 -2.22
CA LYS A 106 -5.34 -16.83 -3.39
C LYS A 106 -6.43 -16.74 -4.45
N GLY A 107 -6.08 -16.17 -5.60
CA GLY A 107 -7.00 -16.09 -6.75
C GLY A 107 -8.21 -15.19 -6.49
N SER A 108 -8.04 -14.24 -5.57
CA SER A 108 -9.06 -13.28 -5.17
C SER A 108 -8.44 -11.88 -5.03
N ALA A 109 -9.23 -10.88 -5.38
CA ALA A 109 -8.95 -9.49 -5.11
C ALA A 109 -9.85 -9.02 -3.96
N TYR A 110 -9.40 -7.99 -3.26
CA TYR A 110 -10.22 -7.26 -2.32
C TYR A 110 -10.09 -5.74 -2.51
N SER A 111 -11.15 -5.04 -2.13
CA SER A 111 -11.20 -3.60 -1.93
C SER A 111 -11.73 -3.32 -0.53
N ALA A 112 -10.98 -2.56 0.26
CA ALA A 112 -11.32 -2.20 1.62
C ALA A 112 -11.41 -0.68 1.74
N VAL A 113 -12.45 -0.22 2.41
CA VAL A 113 -12.72 1.19 2.69
C VAL A 113 -12.96 1.33 4.18
N LEU A 114 -12.15 2.17 4.82
CA LEU A 114 -12.33 2.61 6.20
C LEU A 114 -12.70 4.09 6.15
N GLU A 115 -13.85 4.45 6.71
CA GLU A 115 -14.31 5.83 6.80
C GLU A 115 -14.99 6.07 8.14
N GLY A 116 -15.09 7.33 8.54
CA GLY A 116 -15.64 7.66 9.83
C GLY A 116 -15.43 9.10 10.21
N GLU A 117 -15.64 9.38 11.49
CA GLU A 117 -15.42 10.68 12.11
C GLU A 117 -14.53 10.53 13.34
N LEU A 118 -13.59 11.46 13.50
CA LEU A 118 -12.73 11.61 14.67
C LEU A 118 -12.74 13.09 15.09
N ALA A 119 -13.17 13.38 16.32
CA ALA A 119 -13.22 14.75 16.86
C ALA A 119 -13.92 15.76 15.92
N GLY A 120 -15.07 15.39 15.33
CA GLY A 120 -15.82 16.27 14.43
C GLY A 120 -15.30 16.31 12.99
N LYS A 121 -14.24 15.57 12.65
CA LYS A 121 -13.64 15.56 11.31
C LYS A 121 -13.78 14.20 10.65
N THR A 122 -14.24 14.19 9.40
CA THR A 122 -14.34 12.95 8.64
C THR A 122 -12.97 12.49 8.14
N PHE A 123 -12.80 11.18 8.05
CA PHE A 123 -11.63 10.55 7.46
C PHE A 123 -12.05 9.43 6.52
N ARG A 124 -11.14 9.09 5.59
CA ARG A 124 -11.32 7.95 4.70
C ARG A 124 -9.96 7.41 4.26
N CYS A 125 -9.82 6.10 4.34
CA CYS A 125 -8.67 5.33 3.89
C CYS A 125 -9.14 4.17 3.02
N THR A 126 -8.32 3.82 2.03
CA THR A 126 -8.61 2.68 1.16
C THR A 126 -7.39 1.78 1.03
N ALA A 127 -7.64 0.48 0.89
CA ALA A 127 -6.63 -0.51 0.56
C ALA A 127 -7.22 -1.50 -0.42
N LYS A 128 -6.43 -1.94 -1.40
CA LYS A 128 -6.88 -2.90 -2.40
C LYS A 128 -5.75 -3.83 -2.81
N SER A 129 -6.13 -5.03 -3.23
CA SER A 129 -5.23 -5.96 -3.90
C SER A 129 -5.72 -6.20 -5.34
N GLY A 130 -4.76 -6.45 -6.24
CA GLY A 130 -5.05 -7.04 -7.53
C GLY A 130 -5.11 -8.57 -7.42
N VAL A 131 -5.65 -9.20 -8.45
CA VAL A 131 -5.55 -10.65 -8.66
C VAL A 131 -4.18 -11.01 -9.20
#